data_AF-A0A3D3YWN0-F1
#
_entry.id   AF-A0A3D3YWN0-F1
#
_cell.length_a   1.000
_cell.length_b   1.000
_cell.length_c   1.000
_cell.angle_alpha   90.00
_cell.angle_beta   90.00
_cell.angle_gamma   90.00
#
_symmetry.space_group_name_H-M   'P 1'
#
loop_
_entity.id
_entity.type
_entity.pdbx_description
1 polymer ?
#
loop_
_entity_poly.entity_id
_entity_poly.type
_entity_poly.pdbx_seq_one_letter_code
_entity_poly.pdbx_strand_id
1 'polypeptide(L)'
;MANVALLYGILAKLSPFFGKGVTVIVCAFVLFIGSIYLLLSAVFGLRMGYLVLAVCFFGWMIILSSLWTLGAPGTPRNLGPRGVEPHWVVEATGTGTVTSQFPQSTSYPGGPWHAPDATSLSSVDTVKAVFQTYLQHQAATQLAAQGVKVCDLKAPPGGDCFFLDPTTFQVQDVEFATDGSTH
;
A
#
# COMPACT_ATOMS: atom_id res chain seq x y z
N MET A 1 20.74 -22.99 20.32
CA MET A 1 19.47 -23.25 21.04
C MET A 1 18.70 -21.97 21.41
N ALA A 2 19.36 -20.83 21.68
CA ALA A 2 18.67 -19.55 21.96
C ALA A 2 17.81 -18.99 20.80
N ASN A 3 18.22 -19.25 19.54
CA ASN A 3 17.53 -18.70 18.36
C ASN A 3 16.16 -19.35 18.08
N VAL A 4 15.98 -20.61 18.46
CA VAL A 4 14.70 -21.34 18.30
C VAL A 4 13.69 -20.91 19.37
N ALA A 5 14.16 -20.60 20.59
CA ALA A 5 13.33 -20.13 21.68
C ALA A 5 12.82 -18.69 21.46
N LEU A 6 13.65 -17.82 20.85
CA LEU A 6 13.23 -16.47 20.44
C LEU A 6 12.16 -16.50 19.33
N LEU A 7 12.32 -17.40 18.36
CA LEU A 7 11.32 -17.59 17.30
C LEU A 7 9.98 -18.09 17.86
N TYR A 8 10.02 -19.05 18.80
CA TYR A 8 8.81 -19.51 19.49
C TYR A 8 8.17 -18.43 20.36
N GLY A 9 8.96 -17.57 21.01
CA GLY A 9 8.45 -16.44 21.80
C GLY A 9 7.72 -15.38 20.97
N ILE A 10 8.22 -15.09 19.76
CA ILE A 10 7.59 -14.16 18.81
C ILE A 10 6.31 -14.77 18.23
N LEU A 11 6.34 -16.05 17.84
CA LEU A 11 5.17 -16.76 17.31
C LEU A 11 4.05 -16.92 18.36
N ALA A 12 4.40 -17.14 19.63
CA ALA A 12 3.43 -17.23 20.72
C ALA A 12 2.72 -15.90 21.00
N LYS A 13 3.43 -14.77 20.91
CA LYS A 13 2.86 -13.41 21.06
C LYS A 13 1.96 -13.01 19.88
N LEU A 14 2.17 -13.60 18.71
CA LEU A 14 1.39 -13.37 17.48
C LEU A 14 0.16 -14.30 17.36
N SER A 15 0.14 -15.41 18.10
CA SER A 15 -0.82 -16.51 17.98
C SER A 15 -2.32 -16.19 18.19
N PRO A 16 -2.76 -15.29 19.09
CA PRO A 16 -4.19 -15.09 19.31
C PRO A 16 -4.87 -14.28 18.19
N PHE A 17 -4.12 -13.52 17.41
CA PHE A 17 -4.65 -12.71 16.30
C PHE A 17 -4.70 -13.50 14.99
N PHE A 18 -3.62 -14.24 14.69
CA PHE A 18 -3.55 -15.05 13.47
C PHE A 18 -4.54 -16.21 13.50
N GLY A 19 -4.69 -16.89 14.65
CA GLY A 19 -5.67 -17.98 14.79
C GLY A 19 -7.09 -17.51 14.54
N LYS A 20 -7.49 -16.39 15.14
CA LYS A 20 -8.82 -15.79 14.94
C LYS A 20 -9.02 -15.37 13.48
N GLY A 21 -8.02 -14.75 12.87
CA GLY A 21 -8.06 -14.37 11.46
C GLY A 21 -8.30 -15.56 10.53
N VAL A 22 -7.53 -16.63 10.69
CA VAL A 22 -7.68 -17.86 9.90
C VAL A 22 -9.06 -18.49 10.10
N THR A 23 -9.56 -18.57 11.34
CA THR A 23 -10.89 -19.12 11.61
C THR A 23 -11.99 -18.34 10.90
N VAL A 24 -11.92 -17.00 10.92
CA VAL A 24 -12.91 -16.15 10.23
C VAL A 24 -12.86 -16.38 8.71
N ILE A 25 -11.67 -16.50 8.12
CA ILE A 25 -11.52 -16.78 6.68
C ILE A 25 -12.13 -18.13 6.31
N VAL A 26 -11.87 -19.18 7.10
CA VAL A 26 -12.44 -20.52 6.88
C VAL A 26 -13.96 -20.49 7.00
N CYS A 27 -14.49 -19.86 8.06
CA CYS A 27 -15.93 -19.70 8.24
C CYS A 27 -16.56 -18.93 7.07
N ALA A 28 -15.95 -17.84 6.61
CA ALA A 28 -16.43 -17.07 5.47
C ALA A 28 -16.46 -17.92 4.19
N PHE A 29 -15.41 -18.68 3.90
CA PHE A 29 -15.36 -19.54 2.71
C PHE A 29 -16.46 -20.60 2.73
N VAL A 30 -16.63 -21.29 3.88
CA VAL A 30 -17.63 -22.35 4.03
C VAL A 30 -19.05 -21.79 3.94
N LEU A 31 -19.34 -20.68 4.61
CA LEU A 31 -20.68 -20.10 4.59
C LEU A 31 -21.01 -19.47 3.24
N PHE A 32 -20.08 -18.73 2.65
CA PHE A 32 -20.32 -18.02 1.41
C PHE A 32 -20.34 -18.96 0.20
N ILE A 33 -19.29 -19.77 -0.01
CA ILE A 33 -19.21 -20.66 -1.17
C ILE A 33 -20.09 -21.91 -0.96
N GLY A 34 -20.11 -22.43 0.27
CA GLY A 34 -20.90 -23.62 0.59
C GLY A 34 -22.41 -23.37 0.45
N SER A 35 -22.93 -22.20 0.84
CA SER A 35 -24.36 -21.90 0.65
C SER A 35 -24.76 -21.87 -0.82
N ILE A 36 -23.96 -21.26 -1.68
CA ILE A 36 -24.18 -21.21 -3.13
C ILE A 36 -24.07 -22.61 -3.73
N TYR A 37 -23.07 -23.40 -3.31
CA TYR A 37 -22.91 -24.78 -3.77
C TYR A 37 -24.12 -25.64 -3.42
N LEU A 38 -24.64 -25.54 -2.20
CA LEU A 38 -25.81 -26.30 -1.76
C LEU A 38 -27.04 -25.94 -2.61
N LEU A 39 -27.28 -24.65 -2.85
CA LEU A 39 -28.37 -24.18 -3.71
C LEU A 39 -28.24 -24.71 -5.14
N LEU A 40 -27.06 -24.60 -5.75
CA LEU A 40 -26.81 -25.11 -7.09
C LEU A 40 -26.94 -26.64 -7.16
N SER A 41 -26.48 -27.34 -6.13
CA SER A 41 -26.54 -28.81 -6.04
C SER A 41 -27.98 -29.32 -5.89
N ALA A 42 -28.86 -28.55 -5.26
CA ALA A 42 -30.28 -28.89 -5.13
C ALA A 42 -31.04 -28.79 -6.46
N VAL A 43 -30.63 -27.87 -7.35
CA VAL A 43 -31.30 -27.66 -8.64
C VAL A 43 -30.68 -28.53 -9.75
N PHE A 44 -29.36 -28.53 -9.89
CA PHE A 44 -28.66 -29.18 -11.00
C PHE A 44 -28.02 -30.53 -10.63
N GLY A 45 -28.05 -30.92 -9.35
CA GLY A 45 -27.32 -32.08 -8.83
C GLY A 45 -25.86 -31.78 -8.48
N LEU A 46 -25.22 -32.67 -7.69
CA LEU A 46 -23.88 -32.45 -7.12
C LEU A 46 -22.79 -32.19 -8.16
N ARG A 47 -22.77 -32.96 -9.25
CA ARG A 47 -21.71 -32.91 -10.26
C ARG A 47 -21.80 -31.65 -11.12
N MET A 48 -22.99 -31.31 -11.60
CA MET A 48 -23.19 -30.11 -12.40
C MET A 48 -23.10 -28.83 -11.56
N GLY A 49 -23.63 -28.84 -10.33
CA GLY A 49 -23.49 -27.71 -9.41
C GLY A 49 -22.05 -27.33 -9.12
N TYR A 50 -21.14 -28.32 -9.01
CA TYR A 50 -19.71 -28.08 -8.82
C TYR A 50 -19.08 -27.39 -10.04
N LEU A 51 -19.39 -27.87 -11.24
CA LEU A 51 -18.84 -27.30 -12.49
C LEU A 51 -19.32 -25.86 -12.70
N VAL A 52 -20.60 -25.58 -12.44
CA VAL A 52 -21.17 -24.23 -12.55
C VAL A 52 -20.49 -23.27 -11.56
N LEU A 53 -20.35 -23.69 -10.30
CA LEU A 53 -19.69 -22.89 -9.28
C LEU A 53 -18.23 -22.60 -9.65
N ALA A 54 -17.48 -23.61 -10.11
CA ALA A 54 -16.10 -23.46 -10.52
C ALA A 54 -15.95 -22.44 -11.67
N VAL A 55 -16.80 -22.52 -12.70
CA VAL A 55 -16.79 -21.58 -13.83
C VAL A 55 -17.09 -20.15 -13.37
N CYS A 56 -18.08 -19.95 -12.49
CA CYS A 56 -18.37 -18.64 -11.93
C CYS A 56 -17.21 -18.09 -11.10
N PHE A 57 -16.58 -18.92 -10.26
CA PHE A 57 -15.43 -18.53 -9.44
C PHE A 57 -14.21 -18.15 -10.30
N PHE A 58 -13.86 -18.97 -11.29
CA PHE A 58 -12.75 -18.66 -12.19
C PHE A 58 -13.05 -17.45 -13.08
N GLY A 59 -14.29 -17.32 -13.57
CA GLY A 59 -14.72 -16.12 -14.31
C GLY A 59 -14.55 -14.85 -13.47
N TRP A 60 -14.94 -14.89 -12.20
CA TRP A 60 -14.74 -13.78 -11.27
C TRP A 60 -13.25 -13.49 -11.01
N MET A 61 -12.42 -14.53 -10.80
CA MET A 61 -10.97 -14.37 -10.63
C MET A 61 -10.32 -13.76 -11.88
N ILE A 62 -10.76 -14.11 -13.08
CA ILE A 62 -10.27 -13.52 -14.34
C ILE A 62 -10.65 -12.03 -14.41
N ILE A 63 -11.90 -11.67 -14.06
CA ILE A 63 -12.36 -10.27 -14.04
C ILE A 63 -11.56 -9.45 -13.02
N LEU A 64 -11.33 -9.97 -11.82
CA LEU A 64 -10.49 -9.28 -10.83
C LEU A 64 -9.05 -9.15 -11.34
N SER A 65 -8.47 -10.23 -11.85
CA SER A 65 -7.11 -10.21 -12.38
C SER A 65 -6.96 -9.19 -13.52
N SER A 66 -7.95 -9.08 -14.41
CA SER A 66 -7.92 -8.10 -15.49
C SER A 66 -8.05 -6.66 -14.96
N LEU A 67 -8.87 -6.42 -13.92
CA LEU A 67 -8.98 -5.11 -13.28
C LEU A 67 -7.65 -4.62 -12.71
N TRP A 68 -6.89 -5.50 -12.04
CA TRP A 68 -5.60 -5.16 -11.44
C TRP A 68 -4.48 -5.00 -12.49
N THR A 69 -4.47 -5.83 -13.53
CA THR A 69 -3.41 -5.81 -14.56
C THR A 69 -3.63 -4.73 -15.62
N LEU A 70 -4.86 -4.51 -16.05
CA LEU A 70 -5.19 -3.58 -17.14
C LEU A 70 -5.59 -2.20 -16.63
N GLY A 71 -6.06 -2.10 -15.38
CA GLY A 71 -6.67 -0.88 -14.84
C GLY A 71 -8.09 -0.64 -15.40
N ALA A 72 -8.89 0.12 -14.66
CA ALA A 72 -10.17 0.65 -15.14
C ALA A 72 -9.96 2.02 -15.83
N PRO A 73 -10.90 2.48 -16.68
CA PRO A 73 -10.84 3.83 -17.25
C PRO A 73 -10.66 4.89 -16.16
N GLY A 74 -9.56 5.67 -16.24
CA GLY A 74 -9.22 6.68 -15.23
C GLY A 74 -8.30 6.21 -14.09
N THR A 75 -7.80 4.96 -14.10
CA THR A 75 -6.84 4.45 -13.10
C THR A 75 -5.54 3.95 -13.75
N PRO A 76 -4.37 4.16 -13.10
CA PRO A 76 -3.09 3.68 -13.62
C PRO A 76 -3.00 2.15 -13.65
N ARG A 77 -2.34 1.60 -14.69
CA ARG A 77 -2.10 0.14 -14.84
C ARG A 77 -1.24 -0.37 -13.69
N ASN A 78 -1.51 -1.59 -13.22
CA ASN A 78 -0.81 -2.26 -12.10
C ASN A 78 -0.98 -1.60 -10.73
N LEU A 79 -1.76 -0.52 -10.59
CA LEU A 79 -1.96 0.16 -9.31
C LEU A 79 -3.33 -0.14 -8.68
N GLY A 80 -4.21 -0.87 -9.38
CA GLY A 80 -5.59 -1.12 -8.95
C GLY A 80 -6.41 0.17 -8.79
N PRO A 81 -7.72 0.08 -8.51
CA PRO A 81 -8.51 1.24 -8.15
C PRO A 81 -8.05 1.78 -6.79
N ARG A 82 -7.12 2.74 -6.80
CA ARG A 82 -6.78 3.50 -5.59
C ARG A 82 -7.77 4.65 -5.44
N GLY A 83 -8.26 4.82 -4.22
CA GLY A 83 -8.92 6.07 -3.84
C GLY A 83 -7.92 7.23 -3.88
N VAL A 84 -8.40 8.45 -3.64
CA VAL A 84 -7.51 9.59 -3.39
C VAL A 84 -6.59 9.20 -2.24
N GLU A 85 -5.29 9.12 -2.51
CA GLU A 85 -4.31 8.77 -1.50
C GLU A 85 -4.37 9.82 -0.37
N PRO A 86 -4.28 9.39 0.91
CA PRO A 86 -4.25 10.32 2.02
C PRO A 86 -3.03 11.23 1.84
N HIS A 87 -3.30 12.48 1.45
CA HIS A 87 -2.30 13.51 1.33
C HIS A 87 -2.48 14.49 2.47
N TRP A 88 -1.37 15.00 2.97
CA TRP A 88 -1.42 16.04 3.98
C TRP A 88 -1.98 17.31 3.34
N VAL A 89 -3.12 17.78 3.85
CA VAL A 89 -3.71 19.07 3.49
C VAL A 89 -3.39 20.05 4.62
N VAL A 90 -2.77 21.17 4.26
CA VAL A 90 -2.44 22.22 5.22
C VAL A 90 -3.73 22.98 5.56
N GLU A 91 -4.36 22.63 6.68
CA GLU A 91 -5.57 23.35 7.13
C GLU A 91 -5.21 24.75 7.68
N ALA A 92 -4.01 24.91 8.25
CA ALA A 92 -3.47 26.21 8.65
C ALA A 92 -1.94 26.15 8.83
N THR A 93 -1.23 27.15 8.31
CA THR A 93 0.17 27.45 8.67
C THR A 93 0.21 28.86 9.24
N GLY A 94 0.66 29.02 10.48
CA GLY A 94 0.79 30.32 11.13
C GLY A 94 1.79 30.28 12.27
N THR A 95 2.54 31.36 12.43
CA THR A 95 3.49 31.58 13.53
C THR A 95 2.83 32.21 14.77
N GLY A 96 1.50 32.12 14.87
CA GLY A 96 0.68 32.70 15.94
C GLY A 96 -0.37 31.71 16.46
N THR A 97 -1.18 32.15 17.42
CA THR A 97 -2.18 31.31 18.11
C THR A 97 -3.23 30.77 17.12
N VAL A 98 -3.08 29.51 16.71
CA VAL A 98 -3.97 28.86 15.75
C VAL A 98 -5.30 28.51 16.44
N THR A 99 -6.39 29.15 16.03
CA THR A 99 -7.73 28.81 16.50
C THR A 99 -8.29 27.73 15.59
N SER A 100 -8.21 26.47 16.04
CA SER A 100 -8.75 25.36 15.25
C SER A 100 -10.26 25.24 15.43
N GLN A 101 -10.96 25.02 14.32
CA GLN A 101 -12.39 24.69 14.29
C GLN A 101 -12.72 23.36 14.99
N PHE A 102 -11.72 22.50 15.19
CA PHE A 102 -11.89 21.20 15.81
C PHE A 102 -11.36 21.23 17.25
N PRO A 103 -12.23 21.10 18.27
CA PRO A 103 -11.81 21.12 19.68
C PRO A 103 -10.72 20.09 20.01
N GLN A 104 -10.75 18.95 19.30
CA GLN A 104 -9.82 17.83 19.47
C GLN A 104 -8.36 18.17 19.13
N SER A 105 -8.13 19.15 18.25
CA SER A 105 -6.78 19.57 17.87
C SER A 105 -6.02 20.28 19.00
N THR A 106 -6.73 20.91 19.94
CA THR A 106 -6.12 21.56 21.12
C THR A 106 -5.64 20.55 22.16
N SER A 107 -6.19 19.34 22.13
CA SER A 107 -5.82 18.23 23.02
C SER A 107 -4.75 17.32 22.39
N TYR A 108 -4.25 17.67 21.19
CA TYR A 108 -3.18 16.95 20.52
C TYR A 108 -1.81 17.61 20.82
N PRO A 109 -0.75 16.84 21.10
CA PRO A 109 -0.73 15.39 21.24
C PRO A 109 -1.13 14.96 22.65
N GLY A 110 -2.26 14.26 22.79
CA GLY A 110 -2.68 13.63 24.03
C GLY A 110 -2.09 12.24 24.18
N GLY A 111 -1.99 11.73 25.40
CA GLY A 111 -1.64 10.31 25.63
C GLY A 111 -2.65 9.38 24.93
N PRO A 112 -2.24 8.21 24.40
CA PRO A 112 -0.94 7.53 24.54
C PRO A 112 0.08 7.90 23.44
N TRP A 113 -0.05 9.06 22.79
CA TRP A 113 0.95 9.50 21.82
C TRP A 113 2.28 9.81 22.51
N HIS A 114 3.37 9.29 21.96
CA HIS A 114 4.73 9.55 22.39
C HIS A 114 5.57 9.91 21.17
N ALA A 115 6.53 10.82 21.35
CA ALA A 115 7.50 11.11 20.29
C ALA A 115 8.31 9.83 19.98
N PRO A 116 8.65 9.59 18.70
CA PRO A 116 9.44 8.44 18.30
C PRO A 116 10.80 8.45 19.02
N ASP A 117 11.18 7.31 19.57
CA ASP A 117 12.51 7.08 20.14
C ASP A 117 13.47 6.48 19.09
N ALA A 118 14.75 6.31 19.44
CA ALA A 118 15.74 5.71 18.55
C ALA A 118 15.44 4.24 18.15
N THR A 119 14.40 3.62 18.73
CA THR A 119 13.95 2.26 18.40
C THR A 119 12.66 2.22 17.59
N SER A 120 12.02 3.38 17.40
CA SER A 120 10.77 3.53 16.66
C SER A 120 11.07 3.58 15.18
N LEU A 121 10.63 2.57 14.45
CA LEU A 121 10.77 2.53 12.98
C LEU A 121 9.82 3.55 12.35
N SER A 122 10.36 4.38 11.46
CA SER A 122 9.57 5.30 10.64
C SER A 122 8.73 4.51 9.62
N SER A 123 7.43 4.77 9.58
CA SER A 123 6.54 4.19 8.57
C SER A 123 6.44 5.13 7.37
N VAL A 124 7.35 4.98 6.42
CA VAL A 124 7.36 5.76 5.17
C VAL A 124 6.45 5.19 4.09
N ASP A 125 5.81 4.04 4.31
CA ASP A 125 5.04 3.30 3.28
C ASP A 125 3.95 4.13 2.60
N THR A 126 3.30 5.03 3.34
CA THR A 126 2.23 5.89 2.80
C THR A 126 2.75 6.96 1.85
N VAL A 127 4.00 7.42 2.03
CA VAL A 127 4.57 8.55 1.28
C VAL A 127 5.68 8.13 0.31
N LYS A 128 6.21 6.90 0.46
CA LYS A 128 7.34 6.37 -0.30
C LYS A 128 7.18 6.54 -1.81
N ALA A 129 6.02 6.18 -2.36
CA ALA A 129 5.77 6.27 -3.78
C ALA A 129 5.86 7.71 -4.31
N VAL A 130 5.26 8.67 -3.58
CA VAL A 130 5.26 10.09 -3.96
C VAL A 130 6.67 10.66 -3.94
N PHE A 131 7.45 10.37 -2.89
CA PHE A 131 8.83 10.83 -2.80
C PHE A 131 9.73 10.18 -3.85
N GLN A 132 9.58 8.88 -4.13
CA GLN A 132 10.31 8.19 -5.20
C GLN A 132 10.07 8.84 -6.56
N THR A 133 8.83 9.20 -6.88
CA THR A 133 8.50 9.92 -8.12
C THR A 133 9.08 11.34 -8.13
N TYR A 134 9.00 12.07 -7.02
CA TYR A 134 9.57 13.42 -6.91
C TYR A 134 11.10 13.40 -7.11
N LEU A 135 11.80 12.48 -6.44
CA LEU A 135 13.24 12.31 -6.55
C LEU A 135 13.67 11.92 -7.96
N GLN A 136 12.90 11.05 -8.62
CA GLN A 136 13.12 10.72 -10.04
C GLN A 136 13.06 11.98 -10.92
N HIS A 137 12.06 12.84 -10.72
CA HIS A 137 11.92 14.07 -11.50
C HIS A 137 13.07 15.06 -11.23
N GLN A 138 13.46 15.23 -9.96
CA GLN A 138 14.58 16.08 -9.58
C GLN A 138 15.91 15.58 -10.16
N ALA A 139 16.18 14.28 -10.04
CA ALA A 139 17.37 13.65 -10.58
C ALA A 139 17.41 13.74 -12.11
N ALA A 140 16.27 13.58 -12.80
CA ALA A 140 16.19 13.78 -14.24
C ALA A 140 16.54 15.22 -14.65
N THR A 141 16.08 16.20 -13.88
CA THR A 141 16.39 17.63 -14.11
C THR A 141 17.88 17.93 -13.89
N GLN A 142 18.48 17.37 -12.84
CA GLN A 142 19.91 17.51 -12.54
C GLN A 142 20.79 16.83 -13.59
N LEU A 143 20.43 15.62 -14.02
CA LEU A 143 21.13 14.89 -15.07
C LEU A 143 21.04 15.62 -16.42
N ALA A 144 19.89 16.22 -16.73
CA ALA A 144 19.74 17.08 -17.90
C ALA A 144 20.67 18.30 -17.84
N ALA A 145 20.84 18.92 -16.66
CA ALA A 145 21.80 20.01 -16.46
C ALA A 145 23.27 19.56 -16.62
N GLN A 146 23.56 18.28 -16.38
CA GLN A 146 24.87 17.66 -16.60
C GLN A 146 25.05 17.12 -18.03
N GLY A 147 24.08 17.36 -18.93
CA GLY A 147 24.15 16.92 -20.32
C GLY A 147 23.87 15.43 -20.54
N VAL A 148 23.39 14.72 -19.51
CA VAL A 148 23.01 13.30 -19.60
C VAL A 148 21.56 13.20 -20.08
N LYS A 149 21.33 12.45 -21.17
CA LYS A 149 19.98 12.21 -21.69
C LYS A 149 19.28 11.16 -20.84
N VAL A 150 18.20 11.55 -20.18
CA VAL A 150 17.31 10.65 -19.43
C VAL A 150 16.13 10.29 -20.31
N CYS A 151 15.91 9.00 -20.52
CA CYS A 151 14.80 8.50 -21.34
C CYS A 151 13.63 8.03 -20.45
N ASP A 152 12.41 8.17 -20.98
CA ASP A 152 11.18 7.72 -20.31
C ASP A 152 11.10 6.18 -20.31
N LEU A 153 10.48 5.58 -19.28
CA LEU A 153 10.36 4.13 -19.06
C LEU A 153 9.57 3.41 -20.18
N LYS A 154 8.92 4.18 -21.06
CA LYS A 154 8.14 3.69 -22.20
C LYS A 154 8.93 3.61 -23.51
N ALA A 155 10.17 4.13 -23.53
CA ALA A 155 11.01 4.10 -24.72
C ALA A 155 11.70 2.72 -24.90
N PRO A 156 11.89 2.23 -26.14
CA PRO A 156 12.55 0.95 -26.37
C PRO A 156 14.00 0.96 -25.87
N PRO A 157 14.47 -0.12 -25.22
CA PRO A 157 15.83 -0.22 -24.71
C PRO A 157 16.81 -0.34 -25.89
N GLY A 158 17.52 0.75 -26.21
CA GLY A 158 18.46 0.73 -27.35
C GLY A 158 19.13 2.06 -27.72
N GLY A 159 19.04 3.12 -26.91
CA GLY A 159 19.74 4.39 -27.13
C GLY A 159 20.64 4.73 -25.96
N ASP A 160 21.67 5.56 -26.21
CA ASP A 160 22.65 6.10 -25.23
C ASP A 160 21.98 7.00 -24.16
N CYS A 161 21.11 6.41 -23.36
CA CYS A 161 20.15 7.10 -22.52
C CYS A 161 20.09 6.39 -21.16
N PHE A 162 20.13 7.18 -20.09
CA PHE A 162 20.07 6.64 -18.74
C PHE A 162 18.60 6.47 -18.32
N PHE A 163 18.24 5.25 -17.88
CA PHE A 163 16.87 4.94 -17.42
C PHE A 163 16.78 5.17 -15.91
N LEU A 164 15.91 6.11 -15.49
CA LEU A 164 15.58 6.35 -14.08
C LEU A 164 14.23 5.72 -13.74
N ASP A 165 14.25 4.62 -13.01
CA ASP A 165 13.05 4.05 -12.39
C ASP A 165 12.87 4.65 -10.98
N PRO A 166 11.66 5.09 -10.58
CA PRO A 166 11.40 5.59 -9.23
C PRO A 166 11.74 4.57 -8.12
N THR A 167 11.68 3.26 -8.40
CA THR A 167 12.08 2.21 -7.44
C THR A 167 13.58 2.18 -7.14
N THR A 168 14.40 2.88 -7.92
CA THR A 168 15.84 3.04 -7.69
C THR A 168 16.13 3.87 -6.43
N PHE A 169 15.20 4.75 -6.04
CA PHE A 169 15.33 5.59 -4.85
C PHE A 169 14.82 4.85 -3.62
N GLN A 170 15.64 4.77 -2.57
CA GLN A 170 15.24 4.23 -1.28
C GLN A 170 14.93 5.39 -0.33
N VAL A 171 13.65 5.51 0.03
CA VAL A 171 13.19 6.44 1.08
C VAL A 171 13.18 5.66 2.39
N GLN A 172 14.06 6.02 3.32
CA GLN A 172 14.17 5.38 4.63
C GLN A 172 13.59 6.24 5.74
N ASP A 173 13.63 7.56 5.57
CA ASP A 173 13.09 8.49 6.54
C ASP A 173 12.60 9.78 5.86
N VAL A 174 11.68 10.48 6.52
CA VAL A 174 11.13 11.76 6.07
C VAL A 174 11.03 12.69 7.27
N GLU A 175 11.83 13.75 7.25
CA GLU A 175 11.81 14.81 8.24
C GLU A 175 11.35 16.11 7.61
N PHE A 176 10.54 16.88 8.32
CA PHE A 176 10.19 18.23 7.92
C PHE A 176 11.34 19.16 8.32
N ALA A 177 11.81 19.99 7.39
CA ALA A 177 12.81 20.99 7.68
C ALA A 177 12.33 21.91 8.81
N THR A 178 12.84 21.67 10.02
CA THR A 178 12.63 22.54 11.17
C THR A 178 13.70 23.61 11.11
N ASP A 179 13.25 24.82 10.77
CA ASP A 179 14.06 26.03 10.59
C ASP A 179 14.74 26.13 9.21
N GLY A 180 14.67 27.32 8.62
CA GLY A 180 14.96 27.60 7.19
C GLY A 180 16.40 27.40 6.71
N SER A 181 17.20 26.55 7.35
CA SER A 181 18.51 26.12 6.85
C SER A 181 18.38 24.78 6.14
N THR A 182 18.41 24.85 4.80
CA THR A 182 18.67 23.69 3.93
C THR A 182 20.05 23.12 4.25
N HIS A 183 20.12 21.81 4.52
CA HIS A 183 21.36 21.04 4.38
C HIS A 183 21.52 20.58 2.93
#